data_AF-E9PQX3-F1
#
_entry.id   AF-E9PQX3-F1
#
_cell.length_a   1.000
_cell.length_b   1.000
_cell.length_c   1.000
_cell.angle_alpha   90.00
_cell.angle_beta   90.00
_cell.angle_gamma   90.00
#
_symmetry.space_group_name_H-M   'P 1'
#
loop_
_entity.id
_entity.type
_entity.pdbx_description
1 polymer ?
#
loop_
_entity_poly.entity_id
_entity_poly.type
_entity_poly.pdbx_seq_one_letter_code
_entity_poly.pdbx_strand_id
1 'polypeptide(L)'
;MAFLTTWKEAASGKSDRRTFPAWENPVVHRPVGTREPSGSPVTPESSLHEALDQCMTALDLFLTNQFSEALSYLKPRTKESMYHSLTYATILEMQAMMTFDPQDILLAGNMMKEAQMLCQRHRRKSSVTDSFSSLVNRPTLGQFTEEEIHAEVCYAECLLQRAALTFL
;
A
#
# COMPACT_ATOMS: atom_id res chain seq x y z
N MET A 1 -16.49 1.14 22.20
CA MET A 1 -17.84 0.78 21.71
C MET A 1 -18.22 1.57 20.47
N ALA A 2 -18.22 2.91 20.49
CA ALA A 2 -18.58 3.75 19.32
C ALA A 2 -17.77 3.44 18.04
N PHE A 3 -16.45 3.32 18.15
CA PHE A 3 -15.57 3.02 17.01
C PHE A 3 -15.89 1.65 16.36
N LEU A 4 -16.12 0.61 17.17
CA LEU A 4 -16.51 -0.73 16.70
C LEU A 4 -17.90 -0.74 16.06
N THR A 5 -18.85 0.05 16.58
CA THR A 5 -20.18 0.17 15.97
C THR A 5 -20.11 0.91 14.64
N THR A 6 -19.37 2.02 14.55
CA THR A 6 -19.19 2.75 13.28
C THR A 6 -18.43 1.91 12.26
N TRP A 7 -17.42 1.16 12.68
CA TRP A 7 -16.75 0.16 11.84
C TRP A 7 -17.70 -0.93 11.35
N LYS A 8 -18.48 -1.51 12.25
CA LYS A 8 -19.43 -2.58 11.90
C LYS A 8 -20.53 -2.05 10.99
N GLU A 9 -20.98 -0.81 11.16
CA GLU A 9 -21.93 -0.14 10.27
C GLU A 9 -21.31 0.17 8.90
N ALA A 10 -20.07 0.66 8.85
CA ALA A 10 -19.32 0.87 7.60
C ALA A 10 -19.08 -0.47 6.85
N ALA A 11 -18.75 -1.54 7.57
CA ALA A 11 -18.62 -2.90 7.04
C ALA A 11 -19.98 -3.57 6.75
N SER A 12 -21.08 -3.08 7.35
CA SER A 12 -22.45 -3.59 7.17
C SER A 12 -23.28 -2.78 6.17
N GLY A 13 -22.72 -1.70 5.60
CA GLY A 13 -23.29 -0.96 4.49
C GLY A 13 -23.59 -1.93 3.34
N LYS A 14 -24.89 -2.18 3.13
CA LYS A 14 -25.43 -3.16 2.19
C LYS A 14 -24.93 -2.92 0.76
N SER A 15 -23.89 -3.63 0.36
CA SER A 15 -23.69 -4.11 -1.01
C SER A 15 -23.29 -5.58 -0.92
N ASP A 16 -24.31 -6.43 -0.97
CA ASP A 16 -24.28 -7.89 -1.18
C ASP A 16 -23.06 -8.67 -0.60
N ARG A 17 -23.20 -9.20 0.62
CA ARG A 17 -22.26 -10.15 1.26
C ARG A 17 -22.23 -11.54 0.60
N ARG A 18 -22.61 -11.66 -0.67
CA ARG A 18 -22.51 -12.87 -1.49
C ARG A 18 -21.97 -12.58 -2.89
N THR A 19 -20.97 -11.71 -3.02
CA THR A 19 -19.97 -11.80 -4.11
C THR A 19 -18.77 -10.91 -3.76
N PHE A 20 -17.63 -11.52 -3.48
CA PHE A 20 -16.37 -10.84 -3.80
C PHE A 20 -16.30 -10.74 -5.34
N PRO A 21 -16.03 -9.57 -5.94
CA PRO A 21 -15.99 -9.48 -7.39
C PRO A 21 -14.76 -10.22 -7.92
N ALA A 22 -14.99 -10.95 -9.02
CA ALA A 22 -14.04 -11.72 -9.78
C ALA A 22 -12.83 -10.88 -10.28
N TRP A 23 -11.80 -10.70 -9.45
CA TRP A 23 -10.56 -10.05 -9.87
C TRP A 23 -9.51 -11.03 -10.44
N GLU A 24 -9.91 -12.28 -10.70
CA GLU A 24 -9.05 -13.34 -11.25
C GLU A 24 -9.07 -13.45 -12.80
N ASN A 25 -9.48 -12.42 -13.57
CA ASN A 25 -9.31 -12.49 -15.04
C ASN A 25 -8.86 -11.17 -15.70
N PRO A 26 -8.03 -11.24 -16.77
CA PRO A 26 -7.31 -10.10 -17.32
C PRO A 26 -8.17 -9.37 -18.36
N VAL A 27 -8.51 -8.11 -18.10
CA VAL A 27 -9.19 -7.27 -19.10
C VAL A 27 -8.22 -6.27 -19.69
N VAL A 28 -8.00 -6.48 -20.99
CA VAL A 28 -7.35 -5.64 -21.98
C VAL A 28 -7.96 -4.23 -21.98
N HIS A 29 -7.15 -3.19 -21.83
CA HIS A 29 -7.57 -1.80 -22.02
C HIS A 29 -7.38 -1.34 -23.49
N ARG A 30 -8.45 -0.78 -24.07
CA ARG A 30 -8.46 0.03 -25.31
C ARG A 30 -8.59 1.53 -24.92
N PRO A 31 -8.04 2.50 -25.67
CA PRO A 31 -7.80 3.84 -25.15
C PRO A 31 -8.99 4.79 -25.34
N VAL A 32 -9.12 5.75 -24.42
CA VAL A 32 -9.96 6.95 -24.53
C VAL A 32 -9.04 8.18 -24.57
N GLY A 33 -9.31 9.07 -25.53
CA GLY A 33 -8.43 10.16 -25.96
C GLY A 33 -8.41 11.40 -25.06
N THR A 34 -7.17 11.86 -24.82
CA THR A 34 -6.63 13.22 -24.85
C THR A 34 -7.39 14.40 -24.23
N ARG A 35 -6.87 14.85 -23.07
CA ARG A 35 -6.53 16.26 -22.82
C ARG A 35 -5.10 16.31 -22.25
N GLU A 36 -4.22 17.01 -22.95
CA GLU A 36 -2.81 17.23 -22.59
C GLU A 36 -2.69 18.24 -21.43
N PRO A 37 -1.99 17.91 -20.32
CA PRO A 37 -1.37 18.90 -19.45
C PRO A 37 0.10 19.08 -19.87
N SER A 38 0.52 20.33 -19.97
CA SER A 38 1.90 20.76 -20.25
C SER A 38 2.91 20.04 -19.35
N GLY A 39 3.66 19.10 -19.91
CA GLY A 39 4.55 18.19 -19.20
C GLY A 39 5.90 18.80 -18.86
N SER A 40 6.10 19.13 -17.58
CA SER A 40 7.39 18.91 -16.94
C SER A 40 7.48 17.42 -16.55
N PRO A 41 8.63 16.73 -16.74
CA PRO A 41 8.76 15.35 -16.31
C PRO A 41 8.57 15.27 -14.79
N VAL A 42 7.52 14.57 -14.35
CA VAL A 42 7.27 14.27 -12.93
C VAL A 42 8.44 13.41 -12.45
N THR A 43 9.24 13.94 -11.53
CA THR A 43 10.37 13.20 -10.97
C THR A 43 9.84 12.13 -10.01
N PRO A 44 10.51 10.97 -9.87
CA PRO A 44 10.12 9.94 -8.91
C PRO A 44 9.93 10.48 -7.49
N GLU A 45 10.76 11.43 -7.04
CA GLU A 45 10.61 12.09 -5.73
C GLU A 45 9.30 12.86 -5.58
N SER A 46 8.89 13.62 -6.61
CA SER A 46 7.61 14.33 -6.58
C SER A 46 6.42 13.37 -6.49
N SER A 47 6.52 12.20 -7.11
CA SER A 47 5.48 11.16 -7.03
C SER A 47 5.43 10.46 -5.66
N LEU A 48 6.56 10.38 -4.96
CA LEU A 48 6.67 9.78 -3.63
C LEU A 48 6.01 10.66 -2.56
N HIS A 49 6.31 11.96 -2.58
CA HIS A 49 5.70 12.93 -1.67
C HIS A 49 4.20 13.06 -1.91
N GLU A 50 3.76 13.13 -3.17
CA GLU A 50 2.32 13.16 -3.49
C GLU A 50 1.61 11.92 -2.94
N ALA A 51 2.22 10.74 -3.06
CA ALA A 51 1.64 9.52 -2.53
C ALA A 51 1.53 9.52 -1.00
N LEU A 52 2.49 10.12 -0.31
CA LEU A 52 2.47 10.28 1.14
C LEU A 52 1.36 11.26 1.56
N ASP A 53 1.24 12.41 0.90
CA ASP A 53 0.17 13.40 1.15
C ASP A 53 -1.23 12.80 0.94
N GLN A 54 -1.40 11.98 -0.10
CA GLN A 54 -2.62 11.23 -0.35
C GLN A 54 -2.91 10.25 0.80
N CYS A 55 -1.89 9.55 1.31
CA CYS A 55 -2.06 8.64 2.44
C CYS A 55 -2.40 9.38 3.74
N MET A 56 -1.84 10.58 3.97
CA MET A 56 -2.22 11.42 5.13
C MET A 56 -3.69 11.84 5.05
N THR A 57 -4.15 12.23 3.86
CA THR A 57 -5.59 12.53 3.63
C THR A 57 -6.48 11.31 3.93
N ALA A 58 -6.05 10.12 3.50
CA ALA A 58 -6.78 8.89 3.78
C ALA A 58 -6.79 8.55 5.28
N LEU A 59 -5.70 8.81 5.99
CA LEU A 59 -5.61 8.64 7.43
C LEU A 59 -6.51 9.64 8.17
N ASP A 60 -6.65 10.87 7.69
CA ASP A 60 -7.61 11.82 8.25
C ASP A 60 -9.06 11.32 8.09
N LEU A 61 -9.41 10.80 6.90
CA LEU A 61 -10.71 10.13 6.69
C LEU A 61 -10.87 8.96 7.66
N PHE A 62 -9.85 8.11 7.79
CA PHE A 62 -9.86 6.97 8.70
C PHE A 62 -10.10 7.39 10.16
N LEU A 63 -9.32 8.36 10.66
CA LEU A 63 -9.37 8.84 12.05
C LEU A 63 -10.66 9.61 12.35
N THR A 64 -11.30 10.20 11.34
CA THR A 64 -12.63 10.81 11.43
C THR A 64 -13.77 9.79 11.25
N ASN A 65 -13.46 8.49 11.28
CA ASN A 65 -14.38 7.35 11.14
C ASN A 65 -15.02 7.18 9.76
N GLN A 66 -14.47 7.81 8.72
CA GLN A 66 -14.87 7.66 7.33
C GLN A 66 -14.11 6.49 6.68
N PHE A 67 -14.24 5.28 7.23
CA PHE A 67 -13.44 4.11 6.86
C PHE A 67 -13.60 3.67 5.40
N SER A 68 -14.86 3.62 4.93
CA SER A 68 -15.15 3.19 3.56
C SER A 68 -14.56 4.16 2.53
N GLU A 69 -14.58 5.45 2.84
CA GLU A 69 -14.03 6.51 1.99
C GLU A 69 -12.50 6.45 2.00
N ALA A 70 -11.87 6.28 3.17
CA ALA A 70 -10.42 6.09 3.28
C ALA A 70 -9.93 4.90 2.44
N LEU A 71 -10.57 3.73 2.58
CA LEU A 71 -10.21 2.54 1.81
C LEU A 71 -10.46 2.73 0.31
N SER A 72 -11.59 3.33 -0.06
CA SER A 72 -11.91 3.60 -1.48
C SER A 72 -10.94 4.60 -2.12
N TYR A 73 -10.49 5.59 -1.34
CA TYR A 73 -9.51 6.59 -1.78
C TYR A 73 -8.14 5.97 -2.04
N LEU A 74 -7.69 5.05 -1.18
CA LEU A 74 -6.37 4.41 -1.30
C LEU A 74 -6.33 3.32 -2.40
N LYS A 75 -7.43 2.59 -2.57
CA LYS A 75 -7.52 1.37 -3.40
C LYS A 75 -6.96 1.49 -4.82
N PRO A 76 -7.15 2.58 -5.58
CA PRO A 76 -6.69 2.67 -6.96
C PRO A 76 -5.17 2.56 -7.12
N ARG A 77 -4.38 2.96 -6.11
CA ARG A 77 -2.91 3.05 -6.21
C ARG A 77 -2.16 1.97 -5.41
N THR A 78 -2.86 1.01 -4.80
CA THR A 78 -2.25 -0.01 -3.93
C THR A 78 -1.25 -0.94 -4.64
N LYS A 79 -1.32 -1.05 -5.98
CA LYS A 79 -0.39 -1.86 -6.77
C LYS A 79 0.83 -1.10 -7.29
N GLU A 80 0.82 0.22 -7.18
CA GLU A 80 1.78 1.12 -7.83
C GLU A 80 2.61 1.92 -6.82
N SER A 81 2.04 2.23 -5.65
CA SER A 81 2.68 3.04 -4.62
C SER A 81 2.82 2.25 -3.32
N MET A 82 4.04 2.16 -2.80
CA MET A 82 4.32 1.50 -1.53
C MET A 82 3.52 2.10 -0.36
N TYR A 83 3.36 3.43 -0.32
CA TYR A 83 2.57 4.09 0.72
C TYR A 83 1.10 3.71 0.65
N HIS A 84 0.47 3.80 -0.53
CA HIS A 84 -0.95 3.45 -0.66
C HIS A 84 -1.20 2.00 -0.29
N SER A 85 -0.31 1.10 -0.72
CA SER A 85 -0.38 -0.32 -0.38
C SER A 85 -0.29 -0.55 1.13
N LEU A 86 0.73 0.03 1.77
CA LEU A 86 0.98 -0.10 3.20
C LEU A 86 -0.14 0.51 4.05
N THR A 87 -0.57 1.74 3.76
CA THR A 87 -1.66 2.40 4.49
C THR A 87 -2.97 1.64 4.34
N TYR A 88 -3.29 1.16 3.13
CA TYR A 88 -4.50 0.35 2.90
C TYR A 88 -4.45 -0.96 3.71
N ALA A 89 -3.32 -1.67 3.67
CA ALA A 89 -3.14 -2.91 4.42
C ALA A 89 -3.19 -2.69 5.95
N THR A 90 -2.63 -1.58 6.43
CA THR A 90 -2.65 -1.19 7.85
C THR A 90 -4.06 -0.93 8.36
N ILE A 91 -4.90 -0.25 7.57
CA ILE A 91 -6.30 -0.02 7.92
C ILE A 91 -7.05 -1.36 8.01
N LEU A 92 -6.81 -2.29 7.08
CA LEU A 92 -7.40 -3.63 7.14
C LEU A 92 -6.87 -4.46 8.32
N GLU A 93 -5.62 -4.28 8.73
CA GLU A 93 -5.08 -4.91 9.93
C GLU A 93 -5.79 -4.40 11.19
N MET A 94 -6.07 -3.09 11.27
CA MET A 94 -6.89 -2.55 12.35
C MET A 94 -8.30 -3.14 12.34
N GLN A 95 -8.89 -3.40 11.17
CA GLN A 95 -10.15 -4.14 11.06
C GLN A 95 -10.01 -5.53 11.70
N ALA A 96 -9.01 -6.31 11.26
CA ALA A 96 -8.76 -7.66 11.73
C ALA A 96 -8.55 -7.73 13.26
N MET A 97 -7.76 -6.82 13.82
CA MET A 97 -7.52 -6.72 15.27
C MET A 97 -8.79 -6.36 16.07
N MET A 98 -9.73 -5.64 15.44
CA MET A 98 -10.94 -5.19 16.11
C MET A 98 -12.10 -6.17 16.00
N THR A 99 -12.18 -6.90 14.89
CA THR A 99 -13.26 -7.86 14.64
C THR A 99 -12.91 -9.26 15.11
N PHE A 100 -11.61 -9.61 15.10
CA PHE A 100 -11.13 -11.00 15.22
C PHE A 100 -11.83 -11.94 14.24
N ASP A 101 -12.33 -11.42 13.10
CA ASP A 101 -12.93 -12.25 12.06
C ASP A 101 -11.81 -12.94 11.26
N PRO A 102 -11.80 -14.28 11.16
CA PRO A 102 -10.79 -14.99 10.38
C PRO A 102 -10.67 -14.51 8.93
N GLN A 103 -11.77 -14.06 8.30
CA GLN A 103 -11.73 -13.54 6.93
C GLN A 103 -10.99 -12.20 6.85
N ASP A 104 -11.22 -11.32 7.83
CA ASP A 104 -10.54 -10.03 7.92
C ASP A 104 -9.05 -10.23 8.19
N ILE A 105 -8.69 -11.16 9.09
CA ILE A 105 -7.29 -11.52 9.39
C ILE A 105 -6.57 -12.02 8.12
N LEU A 106 -7.19 -12.93 7.37
CA LEU A 106 -6.62 -13.46 6.13
C LEU A 106 -6.46 -12.36 5.07
N LEU A 107 -7.46 -11.50 4.92
CA LEU A 107 -7.41 -10.39 3.97
C LEU A 107 -6.29 -9.41 4.32
N ALA A 108 -6.21 -8.97 5.59
CA ALA A 108 -5.15 -8.09 6.07
C ALA A 108 -3.77 -8.69 5.83
N GLY A 109 -3.56 -9.97 6.18
CA GLY A 109 -2.30 -10.67 5.95
C GLY A 109 -1.89 -10.75 4.48
N ASN A 110 -2.85 -10.98 3.57
CA ASN A 110 -2.61 -11.01 2.13
C ASN A 110 -2.25 -9.63 1.58
N MET A 111 -2.99 -8.58 1.95
CA MET A 111 -2.70 -7.21 1.51
C MET A 111 -1.36 -6.73 2.05
N MET A 112 -1.02 -7.05 3.29
CA MET A 112 0.29 -6.72 3.87
C MET A 112 1.43 -7.46 3.15
N LYS A 113 1.22 -8.70 2.71
CA LYS A 113 2.19 -9.43 1.87
C LYS A 113 2.35 -8.79 0.49
N GLU A 114 1.27 -8.29 -0.11
CA GLU A 114 1.35 -7.55 -1.38
C GLU A 114 2.14 -6.24 -1.23
N ALA A 115 1.86 -5.46 -0.18
CA ALA A 115 2.61 -4.25 0.16
C ALA A 115 4.11 -4.56 0.37
N GLN A 116 4.41 -5.63 1.11
CA GLN A 116 5.78 -6.11 1.32
C GLN A 116 6.49 -6.42 -0.02
N MET A 117 5.81 -7.11 -0.94
CA MET A 117 6.38 -7.43 -2.27
C MET A 117 6.61 -6.17 -3.10
N LEU A 118 5.73 -5.19 -3.01
CA LEU A 118 5.89 -3.91 -3.71
C LEU A 118 7.14 -3.18 -3.20
N CYS A 119 7.28 -3.01 -1.88
CA CYS A 119 8.47 -2.42 -1.25
C CYS A 119 9.77 -3.11 -1.69
N GLN A 120 9.79 -4.45 -1.75
CA GLN A 120 10.96 -5.20 -2.22
C GLN A 120 11.37 -4.90 -3.67
N ARG A 121 10.42 -4.57 -4.55
CA ARG A 121 10.74 -4.19 -5.94
C ARG A 121 11.42 -2.82 -6.01
N HIS A 122 10.98 -1.89 -5.17
CA HIS A 122 11.59 -0.55 -5.08
C HIS A 122 12.97 -0.62 -4.40
N ARG A 123 13.15 -1.53 -3.44
CA ARG A 123 14.45 -1.84 -2.81
C ARG A 123 15.48 -2.48 -3.77
N ARG A 124 15.05 -3.20 -4.81
CA ARG A 124 15.92 -3.98 -5.69
C ARG A 124 16.08 -3.35 -7.08
N LYS A 125 16.97 -2.36 -7.22
CA LYS A 125 17.37 -1.85 -8.55
C LYS A 125 18.85 -1.42 -8.62
N SER A 126 19.78 -2.37 -8.81
CA SER A 126 21.01 -2.17 -9.63
C SER A 126 21.99 -3.37 -9.70
N SER A 127 21.71 -4.54 -9.11
CA SER A 127 22.74 -5.60 -8.98
C SER A 127 23.28 -6.21 -10.29
N VAL A 128 22.67 -5.98 -11.47
CA VAL A 128 23.16 -6.60 -12.73
C VAL A 128 24.01 -5.65 -13.60
N THR A 129 24.00 -4.35 -13.33
CA THR A 129 24.85 -3.36 -14.02
C THR A 129 25.96 -2.78 -13.15
N ASP A 130 25.81 -2.81 -11.81
CA ASP A 130 26.86 -2.37 -10.87
C ASP A 130 27.90 -3.47 -10.54
N SER A 131 27.66 -4.71 -10.97
CA SER A 131 28.53 -5.87 -10.67
C SER A 131 29.93 -5.78 -11.31
N PHE A 132 30.22 -4.80 -12.16
CA PHE A 132 31.56 -4.60 -12.75
C PHE A 132 32.35 -3.43 -12.16
N SER A 133 31.74 -2.55 -11.35
CA SER A 133 32.41 -1.41 -10.71
C SER A 133 32.68 -1.61 -9.21
N SER A 134 31.98 -2.55 -8.55
CA SER A 134 32.06 -2.75 -7.10
C SER A 134 33.22 -3.61 -6.59
N LEU A 135 34.07 -4.15 -7.48
CA LEU A 135 35.25 -4.93 -7.08
C LEU A 135 36.41 -4.06 -6.54
N VAL A 136 36.31 -2.73 -6.68
CA VAL A 136 37.37 -1.79 -6.28
C VAL A 136 36.94 -0.81 -5.18
N ASN A 137 35.65 -0.70 -4.83
CA ASN A 137 35.21 0.22 -3.79
C ASN A 137 34.30 -0.46 -2.76
N ARG A 138 34.71 -0.36 -1.49
CA ARG A 138 34.01 -0.91 -0.30
C ARG A 138 32.51 -0.55 -0.33
N PRO A 139 31.61 -1.41 0.21
CA PRO A 139 30.19 -1.11 0.29
C PRO A 139 30.01 0.10 1.22
N THR A 140 29.86 1.26 0.63
CA THR A 140 29.59 2.50 1.32
C THR A 140 28.11 2.48 1.65
N LEU A 141 27.78 2.57 2.93
CA LEU A 141 26.44 2.76 3.50
C LEU A 141 25.75 4.07 3.03
N GLY A 142 26.19 4.66 1.92
CA GLY A 142 26.01 6.08 1.59
C GLY A 142 25.45 6.36 0.19
N GLN A 143 24.84 5.39 -0.50
CA GLN A 143 24.19 5.63 -1.80
C GLN A 143 22.84 4.92 -1.92
N PHE A 144 22.00 4.99 -0.88
CA PHE A 144 20.58 4.72 -1.09
C PHE A 144 19.91 6.00 -1.59
N THR A 145 19.10 5.86 -2.63
CA THR A 145 18.14 6.88 -3.04
C THR A 145 17.08 7.08 -1.95
N GLU A 146 16.44 8.24 -1.91
CA GLU A 146 15.34 8.50 -0.97
C GLU A 146 14.27 7.40 -1.08
N GLU A 147 13.85 7.06 -2.30
CA GLU A 147 12.86 6.01 -2.56
C GLU A 147 13.26 4.65 -1.98
N GLU A 148 14.55 4.26 -2.06
CA GLU A 148 15.04 3.00 -1.47
C GLU A 148 15.01 3.02 0.04
N ILE A 149 15.34 4.15 0.68
CA ILE A 149 15.28 4.29 2.14
C ILE A 149 13.84 4.09 2.60
N HIS A 150 12.88 4.74 1.93
CA HIS A 150 11.46 4.58 2.26
C HIS A 150 10.97 3.16 1.97
N ALA A 151 11.42 2.52 0.89
CA ALA A 151 11.10 1.13 0.60
C ALA A 151 11.61 0.17 1.68
N GLU A 152 12.80 0.40 2.23
CA GLU A 152 13.34 -0.39 3.35
C GLU A 152 12.52 -0.22 4.63
N VAL A 153 12.16 1.02 4.97
CA VAL A 153 11.32 1.32 6.13
C VAL A 153 9.94 0.70 6.00
N CYS A 154 9.25 0.91 4.87
CA CYS A 154 7.93 0.34 4.61
C CYS A 154 7.98 -1.20 4.57
N TYR A 155 9.06 -1.80 4.07
CA TYR A 155 9.24 -3.24 4.10
C TYR A 155 9.37 -3.77 5.55
N ALA A 156 10.15 -3.10 6.39
CA ALA A 156 10.30 -3.46 7.81
C ALA A 156 8.97 -3.33 8.57
N GLU A 157 8.20 -2.29 8.28
CA GLU A 157 6.87 -2.07 8.86
C GLU A 157 5.89 -3.19 8.47
N CYS A 158 5.84 -3.56 7.18
CA CYS A 158 5.04 -4.70 6.72
C CYS A 158 5.39 -6.00 7.48
N LEU A 159 6.67 -6.24 7.75
CA LEU A 159 7.11 -7.42 8.49
C LEU A 159 6.65 -7.37 9.95
N LEU A 160 6.76 -6.22 10.60
CA LEU A 160 6.31 -6.02 11.98
C LEU A 160 4.81 -6.28 12.11
N GLN A 161 4.01 -5.70 11.21
CA GLN A 161 2.56 -5.88 11.17
C GLN A 161 2.14 -7.32 10.88
N ARG A 162 2.80 -7.98 9.93
CA ARG A 162 2.57 -9.42 9.69
C ARG A 162 2.92 -10.28 10.90
N ALA A 163 3.95 -9.91 11.66
CA ALA A 163 4.26 -10.61 12.91
C ALA A 163 3.18 -10.36 13.97
N ALA A 164 2.71 -9.12 14.10
CA ALA A 164 1.62 -8.76 15.01
C ALA A 164 0.34 -9.55 14.72
N LEU A 165 -0.04 -9.69 13.45
CA LEU A 165 -1.18 -10.49 13.00
C LEU A 165 -1.11 -11.97 13.41
N THR A 166 0.07 -12.54 13.66
CA THR A 166 0.19 -13.95 14.11
C THR A 166 -0.28 -14.20 15.54
N PHE A 167 -0.48 -13.14 16.32
CA PHE A 167 -0.99 -13.22 17.69
C PHE A 167 -2.53 -13.13 17.79
N LEU A 168 -3.21 -12.89 16.66
CA LEU A 168 -4.68 -12.92 16.56
C LEU A 168 -5.17 -14.33 16.26
#